data_AF-A0A7C6G4Y4-F1
#
_entry.id   AF-A0A7C6G4Y4-F1
#
_cell.length_a   1.000
_cell.length_b   1.000
_cell.length_c   1.000
_cell.angle_alpha   90.00
_cell.angle_beta   90.00
_cell.angle_gamma   90.00
#
_symmetry.space_group_name_H-M   'P 1'
#
loop_
_entity.id
_entity.type
_entity.pdbx_description
1 polymer ?
#
loop_
_entity_poly.entity_id
_entity_poly.type
_entity_poly.pdbx_seq_one_letter_code
_entity_poly.pdbx_strand_id
1 'polypeptide(L)'
;MIYPLAVAGADSAAGGASDVKLQYIDDDADSYSNIWESAKTDITTADRIRLIESLKNLSNGEQIESVVDIEQVIRYFVVHNYVCNGDSYTGTMIHNYYLYEENGQMVMIPWDYNLAFGTFQGGNAQSTINTPIDSPISGGSSTDRPMWNWIVANKEYTELYHQYFEEFFDTVDIDGIINNTYSLIKSYVEKDPTSFYSYEEFKTGINTMRQFCTLRSECISMQLENNETKSNMSYVDGSELTLSDMGSMEMGGRFGRSGMPDMGENQGSLGGEIPEGFNPPQMPDDFGGNIPEGFDPSQIPDGEIPKGFDPSQMPGGFNGRFPEQSFDGAEITPSENENRTDIKGNGNRSSRDNMQMPGGDFNFNINGMDNPDSSSTNLIPLVVSVLILCAGLIIAKAYKY
;
A
#
# COMPACT_ATOMS: atom_id res chain seq x y z
N MET A 1 10.14 12.96 -9.87
CA MET A 1 9.69 11.63 -9.39
C MET A 1 10.23 11.43 -7.98
N ILE A 2 9.34 11.26 -7.02
CA ILE A 2 9.69 11.13 -5.61
C ILE A 2 9.39 9.71 -5.16
N TYR A 3 10.29 9.11 -4.39
CA TYR A 3 10.08 7.79 -3.81
C TYR A 3 10.05 7.93 -2.30
N PRO A 4 8.93 8.24 -1.65
CA PRO A 4 8.93 8.36 -0.20
C PRO A 4 9.45 7.06 0.44
N LEU A 5 10.67 7.08 0.98
CA LEU A 5 11.14 6.04 1.90
C LEU A 5 10.59 6.44 3.26
N ALA A 6 9.80 5.57 3.87
CA ALA A 6 9.69 5.60 5.32
C ALA A 6 11.09 5.31 5.88
N VAL A 7 11.84 6.34 6.25
CA VAL A 7 12.91 6.14 7.23
C VAL A 7 12.19 5.97 8.55
N ALA A 8 12.36 4.82 9.19
CA ALA A 8 11.96 4.63 10.57
C ALA A 8 12.78 5.60 11.45
N GLY A 9 12.30 6.83 11.57
CA GLY A 9 12.74 7.81 12.55
C GLY A 9 12.07 7.50 13.89
N ALA A 10 12.78 7.78 14.97
CA ALA A 10 12.50 7.31 16.33
C ALA A 10 11.19 7.80 16.98
N ASP A 11 10.28 8.47 16.25
CA ASP A 11 9.09 9.13 16.80
C ASP A 11 7.73 8.73 16.18
N SER A 12 7.63 7.65 15.40
CA SER A 12 6.33 7.13 14.97
C SER A 12 6.05 5.73 15.51
N ALA A 13 5.82 5.65 16.83
CA ALA A 13 5.05 4.53 17.37
C ALA A 13 3.66 4.55 16.70
N ALA A 14 3.36 3.51 15.93
CA ALA A 14 2.17 3.31 15.08
C ALA A 14 2.14 4.08 13.74
N GLY A 15 2.85 3.52 12.75
CA GLY A 15 2.53 3.60 11.33
C GLY A 15 2.78 4.93 10.62
N GLY A 16 3.94 5.06 9.98
CA GLY A 16 4.29 6.07 8.96
C GLY A 16 4.26 7.54 9.37
N ALA A 17 5.30 8.29 9.00
CA ALA A 17 5.33 9.75 9.14
C ALA A 17 4.22 10.43 8.31
N SER A 18 3.76 11.61 8.74
CA SER A 18 2.66 12.34 8.09
C SER A 18 2.98 12.72 6.64
N ASP A 19 4.24 12.99 6.33
CA ASP A 19 4.67 13.30 4.96
C ASP A 19 4.55 12.08 4.04
N VAL A 20 4.96 10.88 4.47
CA VAL A 20 4.78 9.64 3.68
C VAL A 20 3.31 9.18 3.61
N LYS A 21 2.43 9.68 4.49
CA LYS A 21 0.97 9.56 4.35
C LYS A 21 0.39 10.50 3.29
N LEU A 22 1.20 11.42 2.76
CA LEU A 22 0.76 12.51 1.88
C LEU A 22 -0.23 13.46 2.59
N GLN A 23 -0.02 13.67 3.89
CA GLN A 23 -0.75 14.66 4.66
C GLN A 23 -0.07 16.02 4.53
N TYR A 24 -0.88 17.07 4.42
CA TYR A 24 -0.42 18.43 4.67
C TYR A 24 -0.10 18.60 6.17
N ILE A 25 1.14 19.01 6.46
CA ILE A 25 1.63 19.28 7.81
C ILE A 25 1.59 20.80 8.03
N ASP A 26 2.39 21.52 7.25
CA ASP A 26 2.48 22.98 7.20
C ASP A 26 3.10 23.43 5.85
N ASP A 27 3.38 24.72 5.74
CA ASP A 27 4.02 25.32 4.56
C ASP A 27 5.58 25.25 4.62
N ASP A 28 6.17 24.63 5.65
CA ASP A 28 7.62 24.47 5.77
C ASP A 28 8.10 23.21 5.04
N ALA A 29 9.05 23.38 4.12
CA ALA A 29 9.59 22.26 3.38
C ALA A 29 10.33 21.24 4.28
N ASP A 30 10.92 21.67 5.39
CA ASP A 30 11.68 20.76 6.25
C ASP A 30 10.78 19.73 6.97
N SER A 31 9.47 20.00 7.06
CA SER A 31 8.46 19.08 7.61
C SER A 31 8.22 17.82 6.75
N TYR A 32 8.70 17.80 5.50
CA TYR A 32 8.47 16.73 4.52
C TYR A 32 9.79 16.02 4.14
N SER A 33 10.70 15.87 5.10
CA SER A 33 12.05 15.36 4.85
C SER A 33 12.07 13.97 4.21
N ASN A 34 11.15 13.05 4.56
CA ASN A 34 11.13 11.70 3.98
C ASN A 34 10.81 11.74 2.48
N ILE A 35 9.97 12.69 2.04
CA ILE A 35 9.67 12.92 0.63
C ILE A 35 10.93 13.42 -0.09
N TRP A 36 11.61 14.45 0.45
CA TRP A 36 12.75 15.08 -0.24
C TRP A 36 14.01 14.23 -0.25
N GLU A 37 14.36 13.61 0.86
CA GLU A 37 15.57 12.79 1.00
C GLU A 37 15.53 11.55 0.11
N SER A 38 14.34 11.15 -0.30
CA SER A 38 14.11 9.93 -1.04
C SER A 38 13.81 10.15 -2.52
N ALA A 39 13.82 11.42 -2.96
CA ALA A 39 13.56 11.80 -4.34
C ALA A 39 14.54 11.16 -5.32
N LYS A 40 14.03 10.81 -6.51
CA LYS A 40 14.84 10.22 -7.60
C LYS A 40 15.29 11.23 -8.64
N THR A 41 14.83 12.47 -8.52
CA THR A 41 15.15 13.59 -9.40
C THR A 41 15.60 14.77 -8.56
N ASP A 42 16.39 15.66 -9.15
CA ASP A 42 16.69 16.93 -8.51
C ASP A 42 15.40 17.71 -8.23
N ILE A 43 15.33 18.32 -7.05
CA ILE A 43 14.15 19.07 -6.59
C ILE A 43 14.54 20.54 -6.43
N THR A 44 13.79 21.43 -7.06
CA THR A 44 13.93 22.87 -6.86
C THR A 44 13.04 23.38 -5.72
N THR A 45 13.31 24.58 -5.21
CA THR A 45 12.43 25.23 -4.23
C THR A 45 11.00 25.42 -4.77
N ALA A 46 10.86 25.69 -6.08
CA ALA A 46 9.54 25.84 -6.70
C ALA A 46 8.75 24.53 -6.71
N ASP A 47 9.42 23.40 -6.89
CA ASP A 47 8.78 22.07 -6.83
C ASP A 47 8.29 21.75 -5.42
N ARG A 48 9.07 22.08 -4.39
CA ARG A 48 8.66 21.88 -2.99
C ARG A 48 7.41 22.69 -2.65
N ILE A 49 7.40 23.98 -2.99
CA ILE A 49 6.24 24.87 -2.75
C ILE A 49 5.00 24.30 -3.46
N ARG A 50 5.15 23.93 -4.74
CA ARG A 50 4.06 23.40 -5.56
C ARG A 50 3.50 22.09 -5.00
N LEU A 51 4.37 21.15 -4.60
CA LEU A 51 3.90 19.90 -4.00
C LEU A 51 3.20 20.14 -2.66
N ILE A 52 3.73 21.01 -1.79
CA ILE A 52 3.10 21.31 -0.50
C ILE A 52 1.71 21.93 -0.69
N GLU A 53 1.56 22.84 -1.65
CA GLU A 53 0.24 23.38 -2.04
C GLU A 53 -0.71 22.28 -2.53
N SER A 54 -0.19 21.33 -3.30
CA SER A 54 -0.97 20.18 -3.80
C SER A 54 -1.42 19.25 -2.66
N LEU A 55 -0.55 19.00 -1.67
CA LEU A 55 -0.87 18.21 -0.48
C LEU A 55 -1.90 18.91 0.41
N LYS A 56 -1.86 20.24 0.49
CA LYS A 56 -2.84 21.06 1.22
C LYS A 56 -4.23 20.92 0.63
N ASN A 57 -4.34 21.14 -0.69
CA ASN A 57 -5.58 20.95 -1.45
C ASN A 57 -6.11 19.51 -1.31
N LEU A 58 -5.24 18.51 -1.48
CA LEU A 58 -5.58 17.10 -1.30
C LEU A 58 -6.13 16.79 0.10
N SER A 59 -5.44 17.25 1.15
CA SER A 59 -5.82 17.00 2.55
C SER A 59 -7.14 17.67 2.93
N ASN A 60 -7.45 18.82 2.33
CA ASN A 60 -8.69 19.55 2.55
C ASN A 60 -9.86 19.05 1.68
N GLY A 61 -9.61 18.19 0.69
CA GLY A 61 -10.63 17.80 -0.29
C GLY A 61 -10.94 18.91 -1.31
N GLU A 62 -10.00 19.82 -1.56
CA GLU A 62 -10.19 21.02 -2.38
C GLU A 62 -9.48 20.85 -3.74
N GLN A 63 -10.15 21.24 -4.82
CA GLN A 63 -9.56 21.30 -6.18
C GLN A 63 -8.90 19.99 -6.63
N ILE A 64 -9.47 18.83 -6.26
CA ILE A 64 -8.86 17.50 -6.43
C ILE A 64 -8.43 17.23 -7.87
N GLU A 65 -9.25 17.61 -8.85
CA GLU A 65 -8.99 17.43 -10.28
C GLU A 65 -7.74 18.19 -10.76
N SER A 66 -7.36 19.26 -10.05
CA SER A 66 -6.16 20.05 -10.37
C SER A 66 -4.89 19.51 -9.71
N VAL A 67 -5.01 18.72 -8.64
CA VAL A 67 -3.87 18.25 -7.84
C VAL A 67 -3.66 16.74 -7.90
N VAL A 68 -4.61 15.98 -8.44
CA VAL A 68 -4.52 14.54 -8.65
C VAL A 68 -4.97 14.21 -10.06
N ASP A 69 -4.24 13.33 -10.74
CA ASP A 69 -4.77 12.68 -11.93
C ASP A 69 -5.81 11.63 -11.50
N ILE A 70 -7.08 12.01 -11.64
CA ILE A 70 -8.22 11.23 -11.16
C ILE A 70 -8.19 9.80 -11.71
N GLU A 71 -7.97 9.64 -13.01
CA GLU A 71 -8.04 8.34 -13.64
C GLU A 71 -6.87 7.46 -13.20
N GLN A 72 -5.64 7.98 -13.29
CA GLN A 72 -4.46 7.19 -12.98
C GLN A 72 -4.42 6.75 -11.51
N VAL A 73 -4.83 7.62 -10.58
CA VAL A 73 -4.84 7.30 -9.15
C VAL A 73 -5.96 6.32 -8.78
N ILE A 74 -7.16 6.45 -9.35
CA ILE A 74 -8.21 5.45 -9.08
C ILE A 74 -7.80 4.07 -9.62
N ARG A 75 -7.25 4.00 -10.84
CA ARG A 75 -6.73 2.74 -11.42
C ARG A 75 -5.59 2.15 -10.59
N TYR A 76 -4.71 2.98 -10.02
CA TYR A 76 -3.72 2.53 -9.05
C TYR A 76 -4.39 1.82 -7.86
N PHE A 77 -5.42 2.43 -7.25
CA PHE A 77 -6.11 1.85 -6.11
C PHE A 77 -6.91 0.59 -6.45
N VAL A 78 -7.48 0.48 -7.66
CA VAL A 78 -8.13 -0.75 -8.13
C VAL A 78 -7.16 -1.92 -8.05
N VAL A 79 -5.97 -1.80 -8.64
CA VAL A 79 -4.97 -2.87 -8.63
C VAL A 79 -4.39 -3.07 -7.22
N HIS A 80 -4.05 -1.98 -6.52
CA HIS A 80 -3.47 -2.02 -5.18
C HIS A 80 -4.38 -2.72 -4.15
N ASN A 81 -5.68 -2.42 -4.18
CA ASN A 81 -6.67 -3.00 -3.27
C ASN A 81 -7.14 -4.39 -3.73
N TYR A 82 -7.07 -4.70 -5.04
CA TYR A 82 -7.26 -6.05 -5.54
C TYR A 82 -6.19 -7.00 -4.98
N VAL A 83 -4.92 -6.61 -5.10
CA VAL A 83 -3.79 -7.43 -4.63
C VAL A 83 -3.56 -7.33 -3.11
N CYS A 84 -4.36 -6.60 -2.34
CA CYS A 84 -4.24 -6.52 -0.88
C CYS A 84 -2.80 -6.27 -0.38
N ASN A 85 -2.11 -5.26 -0.93
CA ASN A 85 -0.73 -4.97 -0.53
C ASN A 85 -0.66 -4.11 0.75
N GLY A 86 -0.55 -4.80 1.90
CA GLY A 86 -0.35 -4.17 3.20
C GLY A 86 1.07 -3.65 3.48
N ASP A 87 2.03 -3.91 2.59
CA ASP A 87 3.41 -3.38 2.63
C ASP A 87 3.50 -2.09 1.79
N SER A 88 2.44 -1.28 1.78
CA SER A 88 2.34 -0.09 0.94
C SER A 88 1.28 0.87 1.48
N TYR A 89 0.77 1.81 0.68
CA TYR A 89 0.06 3.02 1.15
C TYR A 89 -1.15 2.75 2.04
N THR A 90 -1.93 1.71 1.77
CA THR A 90 -3.11 1.34 2.59
C THR A 90 -2.76 0.52 3.83
N GLY A 91 -1.49 0.14 3.98
CA GLY A 91 -0.98 -0.67 5.08
C GLY A 91 -0.64 0.08 6.35
N THR A 92 -0.09 -0.69 7.29
CA THR A 92 0.44 -0.18 8.58
C THR A 92 1.84 0.40 8.45
N MET A 93 2.61 -0.05 7.45
CA MET A 93 3.90 0.53 7.08
C MET A 93 3.73 1.20 5.72
N ILE A 94 3.96 2.52 5.66
CA ILE A 94 3.58 3.33 4.50
C ILE A 94 4.83 3.61 3.67
N HIS A 95 5.00 2.89 2.57
CA HIS A 95 6.10 3.00 1.63
C HIS A 95 5.72 2.30 0.31
N ASN A 96 6.69 1.92 -0.52
CA ASN A 96 6.48 1.08 -1.71
C ASN A 96 5.49 1.69 -2.72
N TYR A 97 5.62 2.99 -2.92
CA TYR A 97 5.05 3.73 -4.03
C TYR A 97 5.99 4.88 -4.41
N TYR A 98 5.99 5.28 -5.68
CA TYR A 98 6.50 6.58 -6.08
C TYR A 98 5.34 7.57 -6.16
N LEU A 99 5.61 8.81 -5.75
CA LEU A 99 4.78 9.96 -6.07
C LEU A 99 5.42 10.68 -7.26
N TYR A 100 4.73 10.68 -8.39
CA TYR A 100 5.07 11.55 -9.50
C TYR A 100 4.22 12.81 -9.41
N GLU A 101 4.84 13.96 -9.58
CA GLU A 101 4.17 15.25 -9.58
C GLU A 101 4.65 16.03 -10.81
N GLU A 102 3.69 16.57 -11.57
CA GLU A 102 3.93 17.47 -12.68
C GLU A 102 2.92 18.61 -12.65
N ASN A 103 3.39 19.86 -12.65
CA ASN A 103 2.56 21.07 -12.65
C ASN A 103 1.49 21.14 -11.52
N GLY A 104 1.74 20.51 -10.39
CA GLY A 104 0.87 20.42 -9.22
C GLY A 104 -0.01 19.16 -9.21
N GLN A 105 -0.06 18.41 -10.31
CA GLN A 105 -0.88 17.22 -10.41
C GLN A 105 -0.08 15.96 -10.04
N MET A 106 -0.63 15.17 -9.13
CA MET A 106 0.01 13.98 -8.55
C MET A 106 -0.53 12.67 -9.14
N VAL A 107 0.37 11.69 -9.30
CA VAL A 107 0.10 10.29 -9.66
C VAL A 107 0.85 9.36 -8.71
N MET A 108 0.24 8.22 -8.39
CA MET A 108 0.92 7.13 -7.66
C MET A 108 1.43 6.05 -8.63
N ILE A 109 2.66 5.59 -8.42
CA ILE A 109 3.25 4.49 -9.19
C ILE A 109 3.62 3.36 -8.23
N PRO A 110 3.17 2.11 -8.46
CA PRO A 110 3.46 1.01 -7.56
C PRO A 110 4.94 0.62 -7.63
N TRP A 111 5.49 0.18 -6.50
CA TRP A 111 6.85 -0.32 -6.42
C TRP A 111 6.97 -1.39 -5.34
N ASP A 112 7.78 -2.42 -5.58
CA ASP A 112 8.06 -3.52 -4.64
C ASP A 112 6.80 -4.20 -4.09
N TYR A 113 6.06 -4.86 -4.99
CA TYR A 113 4.81 -5.58 -4.67
C TYR A 113 5.07 -7.07 -4.42
N ASN A 114 6.29 -7.44 -4.07
CA ASN A 114 6.66 -8.83 -3.75
C ASN A 114 5.90 -9.37 -2.51
N LEU A 115 5.45 -8.49 -1.62
CA LEU A 115 4.65 -8.82 -0.42
C LEU A 115 3.15 -8.53 -0.58
N ALA A 116 2.68 -8.39 -1.82
CA ALA A 116 1.25 -8.32 -2.14
C ALA A 116 0.53 -9.66 -1.89
N PHE A 117 -0.74 -9.75 -2.24
CA PHE A 117 -1.65 -10.87 -2.01
C PHE A 117 -1.79 -11.21 -0.51
N GLY A 118 -1.69 -10.20 0.36
CA GLY A 118 -1.77 -10.33 1.82
C GLY A 118 -0.56 -10.98 2.49
N THR A 119 0.57 -11.10 1.79
CA THR A 119 1.73 -11.84 2.29
C THR A 119 2.64 -11.03 3.22
N PHE A 120 2.51 -9.69 3.26
CA PHE A 120 3.30 -8.82 4.12
C PHE A 120 3.38 -9.28 5.59
N GLN A 121 2.25 -9.54 6.23
CA GLN A 121 2.21 -10.00 7.63
C GLN A 121 1.78 -11.46 7.75
N GLY A 122 1.77 -12.22 6.65
CA GLY A 122 1.26 -13.60 6.63
C GLY A 122 -0.17 -13.68 7.15
N GLY A 123 -1.03 -12.76 6.71
CA GLY A 123 -2.37 -12.56 7.25
C GLY A 123 -3.28 -13.79 7.12
N ASN A 124 -4.40 -13.77 7.84
CA ASN A 124 -5.43 -14.78 7.66
C ASN A 124 -6.06 -14.67 6.26
N ALA A 125 -6.06 -15.76 5.49
CA ALA A 125 -6.57 -15.77 4.12
C ALA A 125 -8.06 -15.40 4.06
N GLN A 126 -8.88 -15.94 4.97
CA GLN A 126 -10.32 -15.64 5.06
C GLN A 126 -10.58 -14.14 5.19
N SER A 127 -9.88 -13.44 6.10
CA SER A 127 -10.06 -11.99 6.26
C SER A 127 -9.49 -11.20 5.09
N THR A 128 -8.33 -11.60 4.56
CA THR A 128 -7.61 -10.88 3.50
C THR A 128 -8.38 -10.87 2.18
N ILE A 129 -8.91 -12.03 1.78
CA ILE A 129 -9.68 -12.18 0.54
C ILE A 129 -10.99 -11.40 0.62
N ASN A 130 -11.58 -11.33 1.82
CA ASN A 130 -12.81 -10.61 2.08
C ASN A 130 -12.60 -9.14 2.52
N THR A 131 -11.41 -8.57 2.28
CA THR A 131 -11.15 -7.15 2.57
C THR A 131 -12.16 -6.24 1.83
N PRO A 132 -12.85 -5.31 2.50
CA PRO A 132 -13.80 -4.41 1.84
C PRO A 132 -13.08 -3.43 0.91
N ILE A 133 -13.56 -3.27 -0.32
CA ILE A 133 -12.90 -2.43 -1.32
C ILE A 133 -12.98 -0.93 -1.03
N ASP A 134 -13.96 -0.47 -0.24
CA ASP A 134 -14.14 0.93 0.16
C ASP A 134 -13.54 1.24 1.55
N SER A 135 -13.06 0.21 2.24
CA SER A 135 -12.40 0.34 3.56
C SER A 135 -11.11 -0.50 3.63
N PRO A 136 -10.14 -0.35 2.71
CA PRO A 136 -8.95 -1.20 2.64
C PRO A 136 -7.85 -0.85 3.66
N ILE A 137 -8.00 0.27 4.40
CA ILE A 137 -6.95 0.80 5.27
C ILE A 137 -6.73 -0.11 6.49
N SER A 138 -5.48 -0.54 6.67
CA SER A 138 -5.02 -1.31 7.83
C SER A 138 -4.32 -0.41 8.84
N GLY A 139 -4.71 -0.51 10.12
CA GLY A 139 -4.08 0.24 11.23
C GLY A 139 -4.25 1.76 11.17
N GLY A 140 -5.33 2.23 10.54
CA GLY A 140 -5.68 3.65 10.46
C GLY A 140 -7.08 3.85 9.87
N SER A 141 -7.43 5.10 9.57
CA SER A 141 -8.69 5.48 8.93
C SER A 141 -8.46 6.06 7.53
N SER A 142 -9.51 6.14 6.72
CA SER A 142 -9.43 6.81 5.40
C SER A 142 -8.94 8.25 5.53
N THR A 143 -9.37 8.99 6.56
CA THR A 143 -8.92 10.37 6.79
C THR A 143 -7.43 10.50 7.10
N ASP A 144 -6.78 9.41 7.52
CA ASP A 144 -5.30 9.36 7.70
C ASP A 144 -4.55 9.11 6.38
N ARG A 145 -5.26 8.97 5.27
CA ARG A 145 -4.73 8.65 3.94
C ARG A 145 -5.37 9.58 2.90
N PRO A 146 -4.99 10.86 2.80
CA PRO A 146 -5.63 11.83 1.92
C PRO A 146 -5.76 11.36 0.47
N MET A 147 -4.73 10.68 -0.07
CA MET A 147 -4.72 10.15 -1.44
C MET A 147 -5.73 9.01 -1.68
N TRP A 148 -6.14 8.30 -0.63
CA TRP A 148 -7.27 7.36 -0.69
C TRP A 148 -8.60 8.04 -0.34
N ASN A 149 -8.58 8.93 0.65
CA ASN A 149 -9.77 9.54 1.23
C ASN A 149 -10.63 10.29 0.22
N TRP A 150 -10.01 11.02 -0.72
CA TRP A 150 -10.76 11.82 -1.70
C TRP A 150 -11.67 10.95 -2.59
N ILE A 151 -11.30 9.69 -2.82
CA ILE A 151 -12.08 8.73 -3.60
C ILE A 151 -13.36 8.35 -2.83
N VAL A 152 -13.22 7.93 -1.58
CA VAL A 152 -14.34 7.41 -0.77
C VAL A 152 -15.17 8.47 -0.06
N ALA A 153 -14.66 9.71 0.03
CA ALA A 153 -15.37 10.85 0.61
C ALA A 153 -16.35 11.50 -0.39
N ASN A 154 -16.21 11.22 -1.68
CA ASN A 154 -17.06 11.75 -2.74
C ASN A 154 -17.78 10.62 -3.47
N LYS A 155 -19.11 10.73 -3.59
CA LYS A 155 -19.94 9.71 -4.21
C LYS A 155 -19.57 9.45 -5.69
N GLU A 156 -19.32 10.50 -6.47
CA GLU A 156 -19.00 10.37 -7.90
C GLU A 156 -17.66 9.66 -8.10
N TYR A 157 -16.66 9.95 -7.25
CA TYR A 157 -15.37 9.25 -7.30
C TYR A 157 -15.43 7.82 -6.78
N THR A 158 -16.26 7.54 -5.79
CA THR A 158 -16.53 6.17 -5.34
C THR A 158 -17.20 5.36 -6.46
N GLU A 159 -18.19 5.92 -7.14
CA GLU A 159 -18.84 5.26 -8.29
C GLU A 159 -17.86 5.04 -9.45
N LEU A 160 -16.98 6.00 -9.73
CA LEU A 160 -15.92 5.83 -10.74
C LEU A 160 -14.92 4.73 -10.38
N TYR A 161 -14.56 4.62 -9.09
CA TYR A 161 -13.72 3.54 -8.59
C TYR A 161 -14.37 2.16 -8.74
N HIS A 162 -15.66 2.04 -8.47
CA HIS A 162 -16.42 0.80 -8.71
C HIS A 162 -16.49 0.46 -10.19
N GLN A 163 -16.72 1.45 -11.07
CA GLN A 163 -16.68 1.27 -12.52
C GLN A 163 -15.32 0.77 -13.02
N TYR A 164 -14.22 1.29 -12.49
CA TYR A 164 -12.88 0.80 -12.88
C TYR A 164 -12.55 -0.58 -12.32
N PHE A 165 -13.18 -1.03 -11.24
CA PHE A 165 -13.10 -2.44 -10.84
C PHE A 165 -13.84 -3.36 -11.82
N GLU A 166 -15.04 -2.98 -12.26
CA GLU A 166 -15.76 -3.73 -13.28
C GLU A 166 -14.95 -3.78 -14.59
N GLU A 167 -14.42 -2.64 -15.04
CA GLU A 167 -13.53 -2.57 -16.21
C GLU A 167 -12.28 -3.43 -16.04
N PHE A 168 -11.67 -3.44 -14.85
CA PHE A 168 -10.51 -4.29 -14.56
C PHE A 168 -10.83 -5.77 -14.76
N PHE A 169 -11.97 -6.25 -14.29
CA PHE A 169 -12.38 -7.65 -14.51
C PHE A 169 -12.75 -7.96 -15.96
N ASP A 170 -13.29 -7.00 -16.70
CA ASP A 170 -13.61 -7.17 -18.11
C ASP A 170 -12.38 -7.19 -19.03
N THR A 171 -11.29 -6.53 -18.61
CA THR A 171 -10.13 -6.27 -19.48
C THR A 171 -8.87 -7.05 -19.12
N VAL A 172 -8.69 -7.46 -17.86
CA VAL A 172 -7.45 -8.09 -17.39
C VAL A 172 -7.61 -9.61 -17.29
N ASP A 173 -6.84 -10.33 -18.11
CA ASP A 173 -6.71 -11.80 -18.02
C ASP A 173 -5.73 -12.19 -16.90
N ILE A 174 -6.24 -12.22 -15.66
CA ILE A 174 -5.45 -12.51 -14.45
C ILE A 174 -4.82 -13.91 -14.54
N ASP A 175 -5.59 -14.91 -14.93
CA ASP A 175 -5.11 -16.29 -15.10
C ASP A 175 -4.07 -16.37 -16.21
N GLY A 176 -4.28 -15.68 -17.33
CA GLY A 176 -3.31 -15.57 -18.42
C GLY A 176 -1.99 -14.97 -17.97
N ILE A 177 -2.01 -13.87 -17.21
CA ILE A 177 -0.79 -13.24 -16.66
C ILE A 177 -0.02 -14.24 -15.77
N ILE A 178 -0.71 -14.93 -14.86
CA ILE A 178 -0.08 -15.92 -13.97
C ILE A 178 0.48 -17.09 -14.79
N ASN A 179 -0.30 -17.64 -15.72
CA ASN A 179 0.08 -18.81 -16.51
C ASN A 179 1.22 -18.52 -17.49
N ASN A 180 1.22 -17.35 -18.12
CA ASN A 180 2.28 -16.90 -19.02
C ASN A 180 3.57 -16.70 -18.23
N THR A 181 3.51 -16.05 -17.07
CA THR A 181 4.68 -15.84 -16.20
C THR A 181 5.25 -17.16 -15.70
N TYR A 182 4.40 -18.07 -15.18
CA TYR A 182 4.81 -19.40 -14.77
C TYR A 182 5.49 -20.17 -15.92
N SER A 183 4.88 -20.15 -17.11
CA SER A 183 5.43 -20.85 -18.29
C SER A 183 6.78 -20.29 -18.72
N LEU A 184 6.97 -18.98 -18.60
CA LEU A 184 8.22 -18.30 -18.93
C LEU A 184 9.36 -18.70 -17.98
N ILE A 185 9.11 -18.77 -16.67
CA ILE A 185 10.18 -18.90 -15.67
C ILE A 185 10.38 -20.31 -15.11
N LYS A 186 9.40 -21.22 -15.17
CA LYS A 186 9.45 -22.52 -14.47
C LYS A 186 10.72 -23.33 -14.71
N SER A 187 11.20 -23.36 -15.96
CA SER A 187 12.39 -24.16 -16.32
C SER A 187 13.70 -23.54 -15.81
N TYR A 188 13.70 -22.24 -15.55
CA TYR A 188 14.82 -21.54 -14.93
C TYR A 188 14.79 -21.76 -13.43
N VAL A 189 13.63 -21.66 -12.78
CA VAL A 189 13.44 -21.94 -11.34
C VAL A 189 13.86 -23.37 -11.01
N GLU A 190 13.45 -24.37 -11.81
CA GLU A 190 13.83 -25.78 -11.61
C GLU A 190 15.34 -26.03 -11.65
N LYS A 191 16.09 -25.20 -12.39
CA LYS A 191 17.53 -25.37 -12.63
C LYS A 191 18.39 -24.45 -11.75
N ASP A 192 17.79 -23.50 -11.05
CA ASP A 192 18.51 -22.50 -10.28
C ASP A 192 19.11 -23.13 -9.02
N PRO A 193 20.45 -23.27 -8.91
CA PRO A 193 21.07 -23.85 -7.73
C PRO A 193 21.10 -22.88 -6.54
N THR A 194 20.64 -21.65 -6.73
CA THR A 194 20.64 -20.57 -5.72
C THR A 194 19.24 -20.19 -5.25
N SER A 195 18.19 -20.93 -5.66
CA SER A 195 16.81 -20.61 -5.31
C SER A 195 16.58 -20.65 -3.80
N PHE A 196 15.81 -19.68 -3.30
CA PHE A 196 15.39 -19.63 -1.88
C PHE A 196 14.36 -20.71 -1.55
N TYR A 197 13.58 -21.12 -2.56
CA TYR A 197 12.50 -22.10 -2.46
C TYR A 197 12.75 -23.26 -3.42
N SER A 198 12.28 -24.45 -3.06
CA SER A 198 12.27 -25.59 -3.95
C SER A 198 11.29 -25.40 -5.11
N TYR A 199 11.48 -26.15 -6.19
CA TYR A 199 10.56 -26.12 -7.33
C TYR A 199 9.14 -26.59 -6.98
N GLU A 200 9.00 -27.49 -5.99
CA GLU A 200 7.68 -27.90 -5.49
C GLU A 200 7.00 -26.76 -4.73
N GLU A 201 7.71 -26.06 -3.83
CA GLU A 201 7.19 -24.88 -3.14
C GLU A 201 6.80 -23.76 -4.12
N PHE A 202 7.61 -23.54 -5.17
CA PHE A 202 7.25 -22.62 -6.24
C PHE A 202 5.90 -23.00 -6.89
N LYS A 203 5.68 -24.28 -7.23
CA LYS A 203 4.40 -24.73 -7.80
C LYS A 203 3.23 -24.56 -6.81
N THR A 204 3.46 -24.84 -5.53
CA THR A 204 2.46 -24.62 -4.47
C THR A 204 2.09 -23.15 -4.41
N GLY A 205 3.06 -22.24 -4.33
CA GLY A 205 2.82 -20.79 -4.31
C GLY A 205 2.04 -20.30 -5.53
N ILE A 206 2.36 -20.78 -6.73
CA ILE A 206 1.60 -20.45 -7.94
C ILE A 206 0.15 -20.94 -7.86
N ASN A 207 -0.11 -22.14 -7.33
CA ASN A 207 -1.47 -22.65 -7.14
C ASN A 207 -2.25 -21.86 -6.10
N THR A 208 -1.62 -21.51 -4.97
CA THR A 208 -2.20 -20.65 -3.94
C THR A 208 -2.53 -19.27 -4.50
N MET A 209 -1.66 -18.68 -5.31
CA MET A 209 -1.90 -17.38 -5.96
C MET A 209 -3.10 -17.39 -6.92
N ARG A 210 -3.27 -18.47 -7.70
CA ARG A 210 -4.46 -18.64 -8.55
C ARG A 210 -5.73 -18.68 -7.70
N GLN A 211 -5.76 -19.53 -6.67
CA GLN A 211 -6.92 -19.66 -5.79
C GLN A 211 -7.24 -18.35 -5.06
N PHE A 212 -6.22 -17.63 -4.57
CA PHE A 212 -6.39 -16.30 -3.98
C PHE A 212 -7.05 -15.35 -4.99
N CYS A 213 -6.54 -15.26 -6.21
CA CYS A 213 -7.08 -14.37 -7.25
C CYS A 213 -8.52 -14.72 -7.61
N THR A 214 -8.84 -16.01 -7.74
CA THR A 214 -10.21 -16.48 -8.01
C THR A 214 -11.16 -16.03 -6.90
N LEU A 215 -10.86 -16.35 -5.63
CA LEU A 215 -11.73 -16.03 -4.51
C LEU A 215 -11.81 -14.51 -4.28
N ARG A 216 -10.71 -13.77 -4.48
CA ARG A 216 -10.68 -12.32 -4.35
C ARG A 216 -11.56 -11.65 -5.40
N SER A 217 -11.48 -12.11 -6.65
CA SER A 217 -12.34 -11.62 -7.74
C SER A 217 -13.82 -11.88 -7.42
N GLU A 218 -14.15 -13.12 -7.02
CA GLU A 218 -15.52 -13.50 -6.64
C GLU A 218 -16.06 -12.66 -5.47
N CYS A 219 -15.24 -12.42 -4.43
CA CYS A 219 -15.61 -11.59 -3.30
C CYS A 219 -15.89 -10.14 -3.73
N ILE A 220 -15.03 -9.54 -4.56
CA ILE A 220 -15.20 -8.15 -5.02
C ILE A 220 -16.45 -8.04 -5.89
N SER A 221 -16.70 -8.98 -6.82
CA SER A 221 -17.93 -9.01 -7.60
C SER A 221 -19.16 -9.03 -6.69
N MET A 222 -19.18 -9.87 -5.65
CA MET A 222 -20.28 -9.90 -4.69
C MET A 222 -20.42 -8.61 -3.86
N GLN A 223 -19.31 -7.93 -3.52
CA GLN A 223 -19.37 -6.63 -2.84
C GLN A 223 -20.03 -5.57 -3.72
N LEU A 224 -19.67 -5.52 -5.01
CA LEU A 224 -20.24 -4.60 -5.99
C LEU A 224 -21.72 -4.90 -6.27
N GLU A 225 -22.06 -6.16 -6.55
CA GLU A 225 -23.43 -6.60 -6.86
C GLU A 225 -24.41 -6.33 -5.70
N ASN A 226 -23.97 -6.54 -4.47
CA ASN A 226 -24.80 -6.33 -3.27
C ASN A 226 -24.72 -4.91 -2.72
N ASN A 227 -23.83 -4.06 -3.26
CA ASN A 227 -23.56 -2.71 -2.75
C ASN A 227 -23.17 -2.71 -1.25
N GLU A 228 -22.39 -3.72 -0.83
CA GLU A 228 -21.87 -3.90 0.53
C GLU A 228 -20.32 -3.93 0.48
N THR A 229 -19.74 -2.76 0.22
CA THR A 229 -18.31 -2.56 -0.10
C THR A 229 -17.45 -2.06 1.07
N LYS A 230 -18.09 -1.71 2.19
CA LYS A 230 -17.43 -1.07 3.36
C LYS A 230 -17.16 -2.01 4.51
N SER A 231 -17.80 -3.18 4.52
CA SER A 231 -17.76 -4.15 5.61
C SER A 231 -17.34 -5.52 5.08
N ASN A 232 -16.63 -6.29 5.90
CA ASN A 232 -16.28 -7.66 5.53
C ASN A 232 -17.51 -8.55 5.73
N MET A 233 -18.15 -8.92 4.63
CA MET A 233 -19.35 -9.77 4.64
C MET A 233 -19.03 -11.27 4.58
N SER A 234 -17.74 -11.64 4.50
CA SER A 234 -17.29 -13.03 4.36
C SER A 234 -18.00 -13.78 3.22
N TYR A 235 -18.10 -13.13 2.06
CA TYR A 235 -18.76 -13.65 0.87
C TYR A 235 -18.17 -14.97 0.36
N VAL A 236 -16.85 -15.14 0.50
CA VAL A 236 -16.15 -16.35 0.05
C VAL A 236 -15.40 -17.03 1.20
N ASP A 237 -15.21 -18.34 1.08
CA ASP A 237 -14.41 -19.14 2.01
C ASP A 237 -12.97 -19.31 1.50
N GLY A 238 -12.04 -18.64 2.17
CA GLY A 238 -10.60 -18.75 1.96
C GLY A 238 -9.89 -19.47 3.11
N SER A 239 -10.59 -20.18 3.99
CA SER A 239 -10.00 -20.82 5.17
C SER A 239 -9.00 -21.94 4.83
N GLU A 240 -9.10 -22.54 3.64
CA GLU A 240 -8.17 -23.56 3.15
C GLU A 240 -6.88 -22.97 2.56
N LEU A 241 -6.82 -21.65 2.35
CA LEU A 241 -5.64 -20.99 1.77
C LEU A 241 -4.58 -20.68 2.82
N THR A 242 -3.35 -21.06 2.51
CA THR A 242 -2.16 -20.73 3.29
C THR A 242 -1.37 -19.65 2.56
N LEU A 243 -1.55 -18.38 2.93
CA LEU A 243 -0.93 -17.25 2.22
C LEU A 243 0.61 -17.34 2.17
N SER A 244 1.23 -17.88 3.22
CA SER A 244 2.68 -18.05 3.30
C SER A 244 3.26 -18.99 2.24
N ASP A 245 2.44 -19.81 1.57
CA ASP A 245 2.88 -20.61 0.43
C ASP A 245 3.30 -19.74 -0.76
N MET A 246 2.79 -18.49 -0.84
CA MET A 246 3.21 -17.49 -1.83
C MET A 246 4.46 -16.70 -1.39
N GLY A 247 5.04 -17.04 -0.23
CA GLY A 247 6.03 -16.24 0.47
C GLY A 247 5.39 -15.35 1.55
N SER A 248 6.18 -14.90 2.52
CA SER A 248 5.75 -13.93 3.54
C SER A 248 6.95 -13.27 4.20
N MET A 249 6.75 -12.11 4.84
CA MET A 249 7.76 -11.53 5.72
C MET A 249 7.84 -12.35 7.01
N GLU A 250 8.77 -13.28 7.12
CA GLU A 250 9.03 -13.94 8.41
C GLU A 250 9.64 -12.92 9.38
N MET A 251 8.99 -12.71 10.53
CA MET A 251 9.52 -11.95 11.68
C MET A 251 10.77 -12.63 12.23
N GLY A 252 11.93 -12.37 11.59
CA GLY A 252 13.19 -12.99 11.98
C GLY A 252 14.21 -13.18 10.88
N GLY A 253 14.30 -12.28 9.89
CA GLY A 253 15.49 -12.10 9.05
C GLY A 253 15.97 -13.33 8.26
N ARG A 254 15.18 -14.39 8.17
CA ARG A 254 15.43 -15.56 7.34
C ARG A 254 14.32 -15.64 6.32
N PHE A 255 14.52 -14.97 5.19
CA PHE A 255 13.82 -15.37 3.97
C PHE A 255 14.08 -16.87 3.77
N GLY A 256 13.03 -17.68 3.93
CA GLY A 256 12.94 -19.10 3.59
C GLY A 256 14.02 -19.99 4.20
N ARG A 257 13.78 -20.57 5.39
CA ARG A 257 14.39 -21.87 5.72
C ARG A 257 13.68 -22.67 6.80
N SER A 258 12.80 -23.56 6.36
CA SER A 258 12.84 -24.94 6.84
C SER A 258 14.06 -25.65 6.24
N GLY A 259 14.91 -26.24 7.08
CA GLY A 259 15.72 -27.40 6.70
C GLY A 259 16.87 -27.22 5.70
N MET A 260 17.97 -26.63 6.17
CA MET A 260 19.33 -27.03 5.76
C MET A 260 19.72 -28.50 5.95
N PRO A 261 20.06 -29.31 4.94
CA PRO A 261 20.79 -30.53 5.22
C PRO A 261 22.18 -30.15 5.74
N ASP A 262 22.53 -30.74 6.88
CA ASP A 262 23.84 -30.71 7.51
C ASP A 262 24.94 -30.99 6.46
N MET A 263 25.68 -29.95 6.07
CA MET A 263 26.93 -30.05 5.33
C MET A 263 28.05 -29.83 6.34
N GLY A 264 28.45 -30.95 6.95
CA GLY A 264 29.80 -31.32 7.37
C GLY A 264 30.71 -30.24 7.93
N GLU A 265 31.09 -30.43 9.19
CA GLU A 265 32.26 -29.85 9.85
C GLU A 265 33.48 -29.68 8.91
N ASN A 266 33.83 -28.44 8.56
CA ASN A 266 35.22 -28.00 8.66
C ASN A 266 35.38 -26.47 8.71
N GLN A 267 36.37 -26.05 9.48
CA GLN A 267 36.61 -24.73 10.06
C GLN A 267 36.84 -23.58 9.07
N GLY A 268 36.37 -22.39 9.47
CA GLY A 268 36.76 -21.09 8.90
C GLY A 268 36.07 -19.93 9.62
N SER A 269 36.54 -19.60 10.82
CA SER A 269 36.06 -18.48 11.65
C SER A 269 36.18 -17.13 10.93
N LEU A 270 35.05 -16.44 10.75
CA LEU A 270 34.96 -14.99 10.66
C LEU A 270 33.77 -14.54 11.53
N GLY A 271 33.97 -14.64 12.85
CA GLY A 271 33.10 -13.99 13.82
C GLY A 271 33.32 -12.47 13.77
N GLY A 272 32.29 -11.73 13.37
CA GLY A 272 32.16 -10.32 13.73
C GLY A 272 31.44 -10.23 15.07
N GLU A 273 32.14 -9.72 16.08
CA GLU A 273 31.62 -9.50 17.43
C GLU A 273 30.46 -8.49 17.42
N ILE A 274 29.41 -8.81 18.19
CA ILE A 274 28.35 -7.85 18.55
C ILE A 274 28.99 -6.80 19.47
N PRO A 275 28.86 -5.48 19.22
CA PRO A 275 29.43 -4.46 20.09
C PRO A 275 28.88 -4.59 21.52
N GLU A 276 29.77 -4.57 22.52
CA GLU A 276 29.39 -4.45 23.93
C GLU A 276 28.56 -3.17 24.12
N GLY A 277 27.31 -3.32 24.55
CA GLY A 277 26.35 -2.22 24.73
C GLY A 277 25.09 -2.31 23.86
N PHE A 278 24.99 -3.27 22.94
CA PHE A 278 23.75 -3.55 22.23
C PHE A 278 22.79 -4.36 23.14
N ASN A 279 21.83 -3.68 23.74
CA ASN A 279 20.71 -4.33 24.43
C ASN A 279 19.55 -4.43 23.41
N PRO A 280 19.25 -5.61 22.83
CA PRO A 280 18.05 -5.77 22.03
C PRO A 280 16.84 -5.42 22.90
N PRO A 281 15.78 -4.77 22.37
CA PRO A 281 14.59 -4.50 23.17
C PRO A 281 14.06 -5.84 23.70
N GLN A 282 14.15 -6.01 25.02
CA GLN A 282 13.49 -7.10 25.72
C GLN A 282 11.98 -6.93 25.47
N MET A 283 11.35 -7.97 24.92
CA MET A 283 9.91 -8.13 25.04
C MET A 283 9.53 -8.00 26.52
N PRO A 284 8.45 -7.30 26.88
CA PRO A 284 7.91 -7.40 28.23
C PRO A 284 7.49 -8.85 28.48
N ASP A 285 8.17 -9.52 29.41
CA ASP A 285 7.84 -10.86 29.93
C ASP A 285 6.59 -10.83 30.84
N ASP A 286 5.52 -10.10 30.47
CA ASP A 286 4.29 -10.04 31.26
C ASP A 286 3.01 -10.14 30.43
N PHE A 287 2.97 -11.13 29.55
CA PHE A 287 1.72 -11.83 29.23
C PHE A 287 1.67 -13.14 30.04
N GLY A 288 1.71 -12.99 31.37
CA GLY A 288 1.92 -14.10 32.29
C GLY A 288 1.59 -13.77 33.75
N GLY A 289 0.45 -13.13 34.01
CA GLY A 289 -0.05 -12.82 35.35
C GLY A 289 -1.35 -13.56 35.69
N ASN A 290 -1.37 -14.24 36.84
CA ASN A 290 -2.38 -15.21 37.30
C ASN A 290 -3.84 -14.73 37.28
N ILE A 291 -4.68 -15.44 36.52
CA ILE A 291 -6.13 -15.53 36.77
C ILE A 291 -6.31 -16.50 37.96
N PRO A 292 -7.03 -16.15 39.04
CA PRO A 292 -7.37 -17.09 40.09
C PRO A 292 -8.13 -18.30 39.51
N GLU A 293 -7.76 -19.53 39.87
CA GLU A 293 -8.52 -20.72 39.47
C GLU A 293 -9.99 -20.55 39.92
N GLY A 294 -10.90 -20.48 38.95
CA GLY A 294 -12.34 -20.27 39.16
C GLY A 294 -12.89 -18.89 38.77
N PHE A 295 -12.11 -18.02 38.13
CA PHE A 295 -12.63 -16.74 37.60
C PHE A 295 -13.46 -16.95 36.33
N ASP A 296 -14.76 -16.65 36.42
CA ASP A 296 -15.70 -16.62 35.29
C ASP A 296 -16.14 -15.17 35.04
N PRO A 297 -15.70 -14.54 33.93
CA PRO A 297 -16.05 -13.16 33.58
C PRO A 297 -17.55 -12.93 33.33
N SER A 298 -18.34 -14.00 33.18
CA SER A 298 -19.79 -13.91 32.96
C SER A 298 -20.60 -13.61 34.24
N GLN A 299 -19.94 -13.53 35.40
CA GLN A 299 -20.57 -13.35 36.72
C GLN A 299 -20.50 -11.91 37.28
N ILE A 300 -20.06 -10.92 36.49
CA ILE A 300 -20.04 -9.52 36.95
C ILE A 300 -21.38 -8.85 36.57
N PRO A 301 -22.20 -8.39 37.55
CA PRO A 301 -23.36 -7.56 37.25
C PRO A 301 -22.90 -6.14 36.88
N ASP A 302 -23.52 -5.55 35.86
CA ASP A 302 -23.24 -4.19 35.41
C ASP A 302 -23.27 -3.18 36.58
N GLY A 303 -22.16 -2.45 36.75
CA GLY A 303 -22.17 -1.15 37.44
C GLY A 303 -21.54 -1.04 38.83
N GLU A 304 -20.86 -2.07 39.36
CA GLU A 304 -20.13 -1.91 40.63
C GLU A 304 -18.64 -2.28 40.53
N ILE A 305 -17.78 -1.31 40.86
CA ILE A 305 -16.34 -1.50 41.01
C ILE A 305 -16.07 -2.21 42.35
N PRO A 306 -15.33 -3.33 42.39
CA PRO A 306 -15.04 -4.03 43.65
C PRO A 306 -14.28 -3.14 44.64
N LYS A 307 -14.65 -3.21 45.93
CA LYS A 307 -13.91 -2.51 46.99
C LYS A 307 -12.46 -2.98 47.05
N GLY A 308 -11.54 -2.06 46.78
CA GLY A 308 -10.10 -2.32 46.72
C GLY A 308 -9.47 -2.12 45.32
N PHE A 309 -10.28 -1.79 44.30
CA PHE A 309 -9.78 -1.43 42.99
C PHE A 309 -9.23 0.00 42.97
N ASP A 310 -7.95 0.16 42.62
CA ASP A 310 -7.27 1.45 42.41
C ASP A 310 -7.00 1.66 40.91
N PRO A 311 -7.75 2.55 40.23
CA PRO A 311 -7.62 2.77 38.78
C PRO A 311 -6.29 3.40 38.36
N SER A 312 -5.47 3.90 39.30
CA SER A 312 -4.17 4.52 39.00
C SER A 312 -3.06 3.52 38.65
N GLN A 313 -3.33 2.21 38.75
CA GLN A 313 -2.39 1.13 38.49
C GLN A 313 -2.51 0.53 37.07
N MET A 314 -3.33 1.09 36.18
CA MET A 314 -3.42 0.65 34.78
C MET A 314 -2.38 1.40 33.89
N PRO A 315 -1.56 0.69 33.10
CA PRO A 315 -0.68 1.31 32.13
C PRO A 315 -1.45 1.63 30.83
N GLY A 316 -1.49 2.91 30.45
CA GLY A 316 -2.21 3.40 29.27
C GLY A 316 -3.43 4.23 29.65
N GLY A 317 -3.27 5.56 29.69
CA GLY A 317 -4.28 6.51 30.16
C GLY A 317 -5.63 6.36 29.44
N PHE A 318 -6.67 6.18 30.24
CA PHE A 318 -8.06 6.12 29.77
C PHE A 318 -8.59 7.53 29.53
N ASN A 319 -8.70 7.96 28.27
CA ASN A 319 -9.36 9.22 27.87
C ASN A 319 -10.80 8.95 27.39
N GLY A 320 -11.69 8.65 28.34
CA GLY A 320 -13.13 8.65 28.12
C GLY A 320 -13.78 9.82 28.86
N ARG A 321 -14.14 10.90 28.14
CA ARG A 321 -14.94 12.01 28.68
C ARG A 321 -16.41 11.61 28.73
N PHE A 322 -17.03 11.71 29.91
CA PHE A 322 -18.48 11.86 30.10
C PHE A 322 -18.72 12.87 31.26
N PRO A 323 -19.91 13.50 31.33
CA PRO A 323 -20.09 14.95 31.22
C PRO A 323 -19.87 15.76 32.50
N GLU A 324 -19.72 17.08 32.28
CA GLU A 324 -19.49 18.20 33.19
C GLU A 324 -20.00 18.06 34.63
N GLN A 325 -19.12 18.40 35.57
CA GLN A 325 -19.47 19.29 36.68
C GLN A 325 -18.25 20.16 37.06
N SER A 326 -18.49 21.46 36.99
CA SER A 326 -17.65 22.62 37.35
C SER A 326 -16.84 22.47 38.63
N PHE A 327 -15.58 22.93 38.65
CA PHE A 327 -15.00 23.74 39.73
C PHE A 327 -13.75 24.52 39.26
N ASP A 328 -13.66 25.77 39.73
CA ASP A 328 -12.67 26.81 39.43
C ASP A 328 -11.21 26.47 39.80
N GLY A 329 -10.26 27.13 39.12
CA GLY A 329 -9.06 27.65 39.81
C GLY A 329 -7.71 27.54 39.10
N ALA A 330 -7.27 28.70 38.59
CA ALA A 330 -5.89 29.23 38.59
C ALA A 330 -4.83 28.78 37.56
N GLU A 331 -4.45 29.78 36.74
CA GLU A 331 -3.18 30.06 36.05
C GLU A 331 -1.92 29.47 36.69
N ILE A 332 -0.95 29.03 35.86
CA ILE A 332 0.43 29.58 35.77
C ILE A 332 1.01 29.35 34.34
N THR A 333 1.54 30.39 33.71
CA THR A 333 2.29 30.45 32.43
C THR A 333 3.81 30.22 32.59
N PRO A 334 4.59 30.01 31.50
CA PRO A 334 5.79 29.17 31.46
C PRO A 334 7.12 29.94 31.58
N SER A 335 8.24 29.21 31.69
CA SER A 335 9.59 29.76 31.55
C SER A 335 10.42 29.01 30.50
N GLU A 336 10.97 29.79 29.58
CA GLU A 336 12.03 29.52 28.62
C GLU A 336 13.32 29.02 29.30
N ASN A 337 14.12 28.17 28.64
CA ASN A 337 15.41 28.62 28.11
C ASN A 337 16.16 27.57 27.26
N GLU A 338 16.95 28.16 26.36
CA GLU A 338 17.85 27.66 25.34
C GLU A 338 18.94 26.67 25.83
N ASN A 339 19.36 25.74 24.97
CA ASN A 339 20.73 25.75 24.45
C ASN A 339 20.93 24.81 23.26
N ARG A 340 21.48 25.40 22.20
CA ARG A 340 21.88 24.80 20.94
C ARG A 340 23.41 24.72 20.97
N THR A 341 24.00 23.55 20.74
CA THR A 341 25.42 23.44 20.39
C THR A 341 25.62 22.47 19.24
N ASP A 342 26.32 22.99 18.24
CA ASP A 342 26.74 22.34 17.01
C ASP A 342 27.67 21.15 17.25
N ILE A 343 27.47 20.05 16.51
CA ILE A 343 28.54 19.09 16.21
C ILE A 343 28.53 18.78 14.71
N LYS A 344 29.58 19.25 14.02
CA LYS A 344 30.01 18.76 12.72
C LYS A 344 30.52 17.31 12.87
N GLY A 345 29.89 16.37 12.18
CA GLY A 345 30.35 14.99 12.04
C GLY A 345 30.49 14.61 10.56
N ASN A 346 31.73 14.65 10.07
CA ASN A 346 32.14 14.13 8.78
C ASN A 346 32.13 12.59 8.81
N GLY A 347 31.45 11.93 7.86
CA GLY A 347 31.41 10.47 7.79
C GLY A 347 31.03 9.97 6.40
N ASN A 348 32.03 9.52 5.65
CA ASN A 348 31.95 8.80 4.38
C ASN A 348 30.74 7.86 4.29
N ARG A 349 29.83 8.09 3.35
CA ARG A 349 28.94 7.05 2.83
C ARG A 349 29.52 6.49 1.54
N SER A 350 29.74 5.18 1.52
CA SER A 350 30.08 4.43 0.31
C SER A 350 28.94 4.54 -0.70
N SER A 351 29.26 5.03 -1.89
CA SER A 351 28.39 4.99 -3.07
C SER A 351 27.85 3.58 -3.27
N ARG A 352 26.52 3.44 -3.26
CA ARG A 352 25.84 2.33 -3.93
C ARG A 352 25.27 2.86 -5.23
N ASP A 353 25.59 2.12 -6.27
CA ASP A 353 25.58 2.54 -7.66
C ASP A 353 24.22 3.03 -8.16
N ASN A 354 24.31 4.08 -8.98
CA ASN A 354 23.35 4.49 -9.98
C ASN A 354 22.87 3.27 -10.78
N MET A 355 21.63 2.82 -10.58
CA MET A 355 20.88 2.22 -11.67
C MET A 355 20.16 3.35 -12.40
N GLN A 356 20.76 3.78 -13.50
CA GLN A 356 20.16 4.69 -14.44
C GLN A 356 19.02 3.96 -15.17
N MET A 357 17.78 4.37 -14.89
CA MET A 357 16.62 3.89 -15.63
C MET A 357 16.72 4.36 -17.10
N PRO A 358 16.33 3.52 -18.08
CA PRO A 358 16.20 3.97 -19.46
C PRO A 358 15.16 5.10 -19.53
N GLY A 359 15.55 6.26 -20.04
CA GLY A 359 14.60 7.28 -20.46
C GLY A 359 13.79 6.76 -21.64
N GLY A 360 12.60 6.23 -21.37
CA GLY A 360 11.64 5.83 -22.37
C GLY A 360 10.34 6.57 -22.14
N ASP A 361 9.80 7.18 -23.19
CA ASP A 361 8.42 7.67 -23.20
C ASP A 361 7.49 6.51 -22.83
N PHE A 362 6.87 6.58 -21.66
CA PHE A 362 5.93 5.58 -21.19
C PHE A 362 4.61 5.72 -21.95
N ASN A 363 4.53 5.09 -23.11
CA ASN A 363 3.28 4.93 -23.86
C ASN A 363 2.76 3.50 -23.64
N PHE A 364 1.73 3.34 -22.81
CA PHE A 364 1.04 2.06 -22.65
C PHE A 364 0.22 1.76 -23.90
N ASN A 365 0.83 1.10 -24.88
CA ASN A 365 0.09 0.51 -26.00
C ASN A 365 -0.20 -0.96 -25.67
N ILE A 366 -1.30 -1.22 -24.97
CA ILE A 366 -1.84 -2.57 -24.80
C ILE A 366 -2.54 -2.94 -26.10
N ASN A 367 -1.79 -3.51 -27.03
CA ASN A 367 -2.30 -4.32 -28.14
C ASN A 367 -1.16 -5.21 -28.64
N GLY A 368 -0.96 -6.33 -27.95
CA GLY A 368 0.07 -7.31 -28.27
C GLY A 368 -0.36 -8.70 -27.85
N MET A 369 -1.38 -9.25 -28.51
CA MET A 369 -1.63 -10.69 -28.54
C MET A 369 -1.88 -11.12 -29.99
N ASP A 370 -1.00 -11.99 -30.47
CA ASP A 370 -1.00 -12.55 -31.81
C ASP A 370 -2.33 -13.27 -32.12
N ASN A 371 -2.87 -13.04 -33.33
CA ASN A 371 -3.82 -13.94 -33.96
C ASN A 371 -3.39 -14.11 -35.44
N PRO A 372 -3.41 -15.33 -36.00
CA PRO A 372 -2.81 -15.62 -37.30
C PRO A 372 -3.70 -15.14 -38.46
N ASP A 373 -3.05 -14.71 -39.54
CA ASP A 373 -3.57 -14.50 -40.90
C ASP A 373 -5.03 -14.06 -41.07
N SER A 374 -5.25 -12.76 -41.34
CA SER A 374 -6.21 -12.35 -42.40
C SER A 374 -5.90 -10.97 -42.96
N SER A 375 -5.26 -10.93 -44.12
CA SER A 375 -5.26 -9.76 -44.99
C SER A 375 -6.66 -9.61 -45.61
N SER A 376 -7.47 -8.63 -45.18
CA SER A 376 -8.46 -7.87 -45.99
C SER A 376 -9.68 -7.32 -45.21
N THR A 377 -9.51 -6.42 -44.24
CA THR A 377 -10.69 -5.76 -43.61
C THR A 377 -10.58 -4.25 -43.34
N ASN A 378 -9.42 -3.60 -43.53
CA ASN A 378 -9.29 -2.16 -43.27
C ASN A 378 -9.66 -1.22 -44.45
N LEU A 379 -10.01 -1.76 -45.62
CA LEU A 379 -10.40 -0.95 -46.79
C LEU A 379 -11.85 -0.46 -46.75
N ILE A 380 -12.74 -1.21 -46.09
CA ILE A 380 -14.18 -0.93 -46.09
C ILE A 380 -14.53 0.33 -45.30
N PRO A 381 -14.09 0.53 -44.03
CA PRO A 381 -14.42 1.75 -43.30
C PRO A 381 -13.81 3.00 -43.95
N LEU A 382 -12.62 2.88 -44.54
CA LEU A 382 -11.92 4.01 -45.19
C LEU A 382 -12.63 4.47 -46.48
N VAL A 383 -13.14 3.54 -47.30
CA VAL A 383 -13.92 3.86 -48.49
C VAL A 383 -15.27 4.49 -48.11
N VAL A 384 -15.91 4.01 -47.05
CA VAL A 384 -17.18 4.58 -46.56
C VAL A 384 -16.98 6.01 -46.06
N SER A 385 -15.91 6.29 -45.30
CA SER A 385 -15.60 7.65 -44.83
C SER A 385 -15.33 8.63 -45.98
N VAL A 386 -14.61 8.19 -47.02
CA VAL A 386 -14.33 9.02 -48.21
C VAL A 386 -15.63 9.32 -48.98
N LEU A 387 -16.53 8.35 -49.13
CA LEU A 387 -17.81 8.55 -49.82
C LEU A 387 -18.73 9.52 -49.06
N ILE A 388 -18.78 9.43 -47.73
CA ILE A 388 -19.55 10.37 -46.88
C ILE A 388 -18.99 11.80 -47.03
N LEU A 389 -17.67 11.94 -47.02
CA LEU A 389 -17.01 13.24 -47.15
C LEU A 389 -17.25 13.85 -48.54
N CYS A 390 -17.18 13.05 -49.61
CA CYS A 390 -17.52 13.50 -50.96
C CYS A 390 -18.99 13.91 -51.09
N ALA A 391 -19.92 13.14 -50.50
CA ALA A 391 -21.35 13.49 -50.49
C ALA A 391 -21.60 14.82 -49.73
N GLY A 392 -20.97 15.01 -48.58
CA GLY A 392 -21.04 16.25 -47.80
C GLY A 392 -20.53 17.47 -48.58
N LEU A 393 -19.43 17.33 -49.31
CA LEU A 393 -18.88 18.42 -50.15
C LEU A 393 -19.77 18.75 -51.35
N ILE A 394 -20.44 17.76 -51.94
CA ILE A 394 -21.39 17.97 -53.04
C ILE A 394 -22.64 18.72 -52.53
N ILE A 395 -23.17 18.32 -51.37
CA ILE A 395 -24.31 18.98 -50.74
C ILE A 395 -23.94 20.42 -50.35
N ALA A 396 -22.79 20.63 -49.71
CA ALA A 396 -22.33 21.97 -49.34
C ALA A 396 -22.14 22.89 -50.56
N LYS A 397 -21.77 22.34 -51.72
CA LYS A 397 -21.65 23.09 -52.97
C LYS A 397 -23.00 23.36 -53.63
N ALA A 398 -23.97 22.46 -53.48
CA ALA A 398 -25.32 22.61 -54.04
C ALA A 398 -26.18 23.62 -53.26
N TYR A 399 -25.93 23.79 -51.96
CA TYR A 399 -26.69 24.69 -51.08
C TYR A 399 -25.96 26.01 -50.77
N LYS A 400 -24.94 26.36 -51.55
CA LYS A 400 -24.28 27.67 -51.46
C LYS A 400 -25.02 28.69 -52.33
N TYR A 401 -26.16 29.17 -51.82
CA TYR A 401 -26.83 30.42 -52.22
C TYR A 401 -27.39 31.12 -50.99
#